data_AF-A0A8X6S0I3-F1
#
_entry.id   AF-A0A8X6S0I3-F1
#
_cell.length_a   1.000
_cell.length_b   1.000
_cell.length_c   1.000
_cell.angle_alpha   90.00
_cell.angle_beta   90.00
_cell.angle_gamma   90.00
#
_symmetry.space_group_name_H-M   'P 1'
#
loop_
_entity.id
_entity.type
_entity.pdbx_description
1 polymer ?
#
loop_
_entity_poly.entity_id
_entity_poly.type
_entity_poly.pdbx_seq_one_letter_code
_entity_poly.pdbx_strand_id
1 'polypeptide(L)'
;MKANLIASRYECSRCKKNMRLQKRKGTVDGYEWRCRNQSKDNRHDVVRSERKGTWFSKSKLAITIILLLTRYWFGKSMNAFVVNDLKVNKNMRQS
;
A
#
# COMPACT_ATOMS: atom_id res chain seq x y z
N MET A 1 -5.09 -14.61 3.59
CA MET A 1 -4.98 -13.24 4.11
C MET A 1 -5.52 -12.25 3.08
N LYS A 2 -6.49 -11.40 3.42
CA LYS A 2 -6.85 -10.24 2.58
C LYS A 2 -5.86 -9.12 2.89
N ALA A 3 -5.02 -8.75 1.93
CA ALA A 3 -3.91 -7.82 2.16
C ALA A 3 -4.32 -6.35 2.37
N ASN A 4 -5.61 -6.00 2.17
CA ASN A 4 -6.19 -4.67 2.40
C ASN A 4 -5.24 -3.51 2.02
N LEU A 5 -4.61 -3.63 0.84
CA LEU A 5 -3.54 -2.73 0.38
C LEU A 5 -4.07 -1.32 0.08
N ILE A 6 -5.36 -1.22 -0.21
CA ILE A 6 -6.08 0.03 -0.38
C ILE A 6 -7.33 -0.11 0.48
N ALA A 7 -7.56 0.87 1.35
CA ALA A 7 -8.77 0.87 2.16
C ALA A 7 -10.00 1.03 1.27
N SER A 8 -11.06 0.28 1.56
CA SER A 8 -12.33 0.41 0.84
C SER A 8 -13.14 1.64 1.26
N ARG A 9 -12.91 2.15 2.46
CA ARG A 9 -13.55 3.36 2.98
C ARG A 9 -12.63 4.15 3.92
N TYR A 10 -12.83 5.46 3.96
CA TYR A 10 -12.35 6.30 5.05
C TYR A 10 -13.45 7.22 5.53
N GLU A 11 -13.45 7.47 6.83
CA GLU A 11 -14.30 8.49 7.45
C GLU A 11 -13.51 9.78 7.65
N CYS A 12 -14.14 10.91 7.31
CA CYS A 12 -13.55 12.22 7.48
C CYS A 12 -13.38 12.53 8.98
N SER A 13 -12.20 12.98 9.39
CA SER A 13 -11.95 13.36 10.79
C SER A 13 -12.78 14.54 11.26
N ARG A 14 -13.24 15.41 10.33
CA ARG A 14 -14.03 16.62 10.61
C ARG A 14 -15.53 16.35 10.69
N CYS A 15 -16.12 15.74 9.67
CA CYS A 15 -17.57 15.58 9.57
C CYS A 15 -18.06 14.14 9.74
N LYS A 16 -17.16 13.18 9.97
CA LYS A 16 -17.45 11.74 10.14
C LYS A 16 -18.14 11.06 8.95
N LYS A 17 -18.39 11.78 7.86
CA LYS A 17 -18.93 11.22 6.61
C LYS A 17 -17.85 10.43 5.87
N ASN A 18 -18.29 9.48 5.05
CA ASN A 18 -17.40 8.75 4.15
C ASN A 18 -16.73 9.71 3.15
N MET A 19 -15.41 9.58 3.02
CA MET A 19 -14.62 10.28 2.02
C MET A 19 -14.88 9.67 0.64
N ARG A 20 -14.64 10.45 -0.43
CA ARG A 20 -14.71 9.98 -1.81
C ARG A 20 -13.30 9.74 -2.33
N LEU A 21 -13.08 8.60 -2.98
CA LEU A 21 -11.87 8.38 -3.76
C LEU A 21 -12.02 9.10 -5.10
N GLN A 22 -11.05 9.94 -5.46
CA GLN A 22 -11.10 10.73 -6.68
C GLN A 22 -9.75 10.75 -7.39
N LYS A 23 -9.80 10.90 -8.71
CA LYS A 23 -8.59 11.07 -9.54
C LYS A 23 -7.93 12.40 -9.21
N ARG A 24 -6.60 12.39 -9.02
CA ARG A 24 -5.79 13.58 -8.82
C ARG A 24 -4.47 13.49 -9.59
N LYS A 25 -4.38 14.31 -10.63
CA LYS A 25 -3.13 14.53 -11.38
C LYS A 25 -2.04 15.07 -10.43
N GLY A 26 -0.83 14.57 -10.56
CA GLY A 26 0.33 14.98 -9.76
C GLY A 26 0.57 14.17 -8.49
N THR A 27 -0.31 13.23 -8.14
CA THR A 27 -0.01 12.22 -7.10
C THR A 27 0.67 11.01 -7.74
N VAL A 28 1.51 10.30 -6.97
CA VAL A 28 2.29 9.15 -7.48
C VAL A 28 1.38 8.06 -8.08
N ASP A 29 0.21 7.81 -7.48
CA ASP A 29 -0.73 6.80 -7.95
C ASP A 29 -1.94 7.34 -8.72
N GLY A 30 -2.08 8.66 -8.80
CA GLY A 30 -3.17 9.31 -9.52
C GLY A 30 -4.50 9.36 -8.77
N TYR A 31 -4.58 8.92 -7.50
CA TYR A 31 -5.80 8.96 -6.69
C TYR A 31 -5.56 9.47 -5.26
N GLU A 32 -6.58 10.13 -4.71
CA GLU A 32 -6.62 10.59 -3.33
C GLU A 32 -8.02 10.42 -2.74
N TRP A 33 -8.09 10.15 -1.44
CA TRP A 33 -9.34 10.27 -0.69
C TRP A 33 -9.54 11.73 -0.32
N ARG A 34 -10.70 12.28 -0.64
CA ARG A 34 -11.04 13.67 -0.31
C ARG A 34 -12.43 13.79 0.30
N CYS A 35 -12.51 14.65 1.31
CA CYS A 35 -13.77 15.16 1.83
C CYS A 35 -13.72 16.68 1.76
N ARG A 36 -14.55 17.24 0.89
CA ARG A 36 -14.68 18.69 0.70
C ARG A 36 -16.08 19.11 1.13
N ASN A 37 -16.16 20.02 2.08
CA ASN A 37 -17.41 20.65 2.51
C ASN A 37 -17.27 22.16 2.42
N GLN A 38 -18.29 22.83 1.87
CA GLN A 38 -18.34 24.28 1.70
C GLN A 38 -19.42 24.94 2.56
N SER A 39 -20.20 24.18 3.34
CA SER A 39 -21.18 24.74 4.28
C SER A 39 -20.54 25.69 5.27
N LYS A 40 -21.23 26.80 5.59
CA LYS A 40 -20.75 27.90 6.44
C LYS A 40 -20.22 27.42 7.80
N ASP A 41 -20.93 26.49 8.44
CA ASP A 41 -20.61 26.03 9.80
C ASP A 41 -19.58 24.89 9.86
N ASN A 42 -19.22 24.30 8.71
CA ASN A 42 -18.29 23.16 8.67
C ASN A 42 -17.48 23.11 7.37
N ARG A 43 -16.92 24.26 6.96
CA ARG A 43 -16.08 24.36 5.77
C ARG A 43 -14.75 23.65 6.00
N HIS A 44 -14.45 22.65 5.19
CA HIS A 44 -13.17 21.94 5.26
C HIS A 44 -12.80 21.26 3.93
N ASP A 45 -11.50 21.00 3.79
CA ASP A 45 -10.95 20.22 2.71
C ASP A 45 -9.91 19.25 3.28
N VAL A 46 -10.31 18.00 3.47
CA VAL A 46 -9.48 16.95 4.06
C VAL A 46 -9.06 15.99 2.95
N VAL A 47 -7.75 15.84 2.78
CA VAL A 47 -7.14 14.94 1.79
C VAL A 47 -6.37 13.83 2.52
N ARG A 48 -6.43 12.61 1.99
CA ARG A 48 -5.62 11.48 2.42
C ARG A 48 -5.11 10.70 1.22
N SER A 49 -3.87 10.21 1.31
CA SER A 49 -3.34 9.24 0.34
C SER A 49 -4.17 7.96 0.38
N GLU A 50 -4.38 7.34 -0.78
CA GLU A 50 -4.99 6.01 -0.88
C GLU A 50 -4.21 4.91 -0.15
N ARG A 51 -2.92 5.15 0.11
CA ARG A 51 -2.03 4.23 0.82
C ARG A 51 -2.08 4.37 2.34
N LYS A 52 -2.89 5.28 2.88
CA LYS A 52 -2.82 5.61 4.32
C LYS A 52 -3.03 4.36 5.18
N GLY A 53 -2.13 4.10 6.12
CA GLY A 53 -2.22 2.93 7.01
C GLY A 53 -1.64 1.64 6.42
N THR A 54 -1.04 1.71 5.23
CA THR A 54 -0.19 0.62 4.70
C THR A 54 1.26 0.81 5.13
N TRP A 55 2.03 -0.28 5.12
CA TRP A 55 3.46 -0.27 5.40
C TRP A 55 4.28 0.55 4.38
N PHE A 56 3.75 0.75 3.17
CA PHE A 56 4.38 1.52 2.09
C PHE A 56 3.77 2.93 1.93
N SER A 57 3.02 3.40 2.92
CA SER A 57 2.29 4.68 2.88
C SER A 57 3.17 5.91 2.63
N LYS A 58 4.45 5.85 3.01
CA LYS A 58 5.43 6.93 2.82
C LYS A 58 6.36 6.72 1.63
N SER A 59 6.21 5.62 0.89
CA SER A 59 7.06 5.33 -0.28
C SER A 59 6.80 6.34 -1.40
N LYS A 60 7.87 6.75 -2.07
CA LYS A 60 7.81 7.60 -3.28
C LYS A 60 7.60 6.80 -4.58
N LEU A 61 7.68 5.47 -4.52
CA LEU A 61 7.46 4.58 -5.66
C LEU A 61 5.96 4.40 -5.90
N ALA A 62 5.52 4.22 -7.15
CA ALA A 62 4.13 3.87 -7.47
C ALA A 62 3.71 2.52 -6.86
N ILE A 63 2.43 2.36 -6.51
CA ILE A 63 1.91 1.09 -5.96
C ILE A 63 2.21 -0.06 -6.91
N THR A 64 2.07 0.14 -8.22
CA THR A 64 2.39 -0.87 -9.24
C THR A 64 3.83 -1.35 -9.15
N ILE A 65 4.79 -0.43 -8.98
CA ILE A 65 6.21 -0.75 -8.81
C ILE A 65 6.45 -1.48 -7.49
N ILE A 66 5.82 -1.04 -6.40
CA ILE A 66 5.91 -1.71 -5.10
C ILE A 66 5.40 -3.15 -5.19
N LEU A 67 4.28 -3.37 -5.88
CA LEU A 67 3.72 -4.72 -6.10
C LEU A 67 4.62 -5.58 -6.98
N LEU A 68 5.21 -5.02 -8.03
CA LEU A 68 6.16 -5.73 -8.89
C LEU A 68 7.42 -6.11 -8.12
N LEU A 69 8.00 -5.20 -7.35
CA LEU A 69 9.14 -5.48 -6.49
C LEU A 69 8.77 -6.55 -5.48
N THR A 70 7.66 -6.39 -4.76
CA THR A 70 7.18 -7.37 -3.78
C THR A 70 7.08 -8.76 -4.42
N ARG A 71 6.40 -8.88 -5.57
CA ARG A 71 6.31 -10.14 -6.32
C ARG A 71 7.68 -10.68 -6.73
N TYR A 72 8.58 -9.83 -7.21
CA TYR A 72 9.93 -10.22 -7.63
C TYR A 72 10.75 -10.77 -6.47
N TRP A 73 10.75 -10.07 -5.33
CA TRP A 73 11.44 -10.47 -4.11
C TRP A 73 10.89 -11.80 -3.59
N PHE A 74 9.57 -11.97 -3.49
CA PHE A 74 9.01 -13.25 -3.04
C PHE A 74 9.16 -14.37 -4.08
N GLY A 75 9.17 -14.07 -5.38
CA GLY A 75 9.27 -15.07 -6.43
C GLY A 75 10.68 -15.57 -6.70
N LYS A 76 11.68 -14.68 -6.77
CA LYS A 76 13.08 -15.07 -7.04
C LYS A 76 13.86 -15.38 -5.77
N SER A 77 13.72 -14.56 -4.73
CA SER A 77 14.52 -14.72 -3.52
C SER A 77 14.12 -15.97 -2.75
N MET A 78 12.84 -16.35 -2.75
CA MET A 78 12.40 -17.60 -2.10
C MET A 78 12.89 -18.83 -2.85
N ASN A 79 12.87 -18.83 -4.18
CA ASN A 79 13.41 -19.95 -4.97
C ASN A 79 14.92 -20.10 -4.80
N ALA A 80 15.67 -18.99 -4.88
CA ALA A 80 17.12 -19.03 -4.69
C ALA A 80 17.50 -19.39 -3.25
N PHE A 81 16.76 -18.90 -2.25
CA PHE A 81 16.96 -19.23 -0.84
C PHE A 81 16.66 -20.70 -0.58
N VAL A 82 15.51 -21.23 -1.03
CA VAL A 82 15.16 -22.66 -0.89
C VAL A 82 16.20 -23.55 -1.57
N VAL A 83 16.66 -23.20 -2.77
CA VAL A 83 17.70 -23.98 -3.46
C VAL A 83 19.03 -23.96 -2.69
N ASN A 84 19.45 -22.82 -2.15
CA ASN A 84 20.66 -22.75 -1.35
C ASN A 84 20.51 -23.47 -0.01
N ASP A 85 19.39 -23.31 0.68
CA ASP A 85 19.12 -23.94 1.98
C ASP A 85 19.03 -25.47 1.84
N LEU A 86 18.36 -25.98 0.81
CA LEU A 86 18.34 -27.41 0.48
C LEU A 86 19.72 -27.96 0.10
N LYS A 87 20.57 -27.15 -0.55
CA LYS A 87 21.96 -27.54 -0.86
C LYS A 87 22.83 -27.57 0.41
N VAL A 88 22.67 -26.61 1.31
CA VAL A 88 23.38 -26.55 2.60
C VAL A 88 22.96 -27.73 3.50
N ASN A 89 21.68 -28.10 3.51
CA ASN A 89 21.16 -29.19 4.34
C ASN A 89 21.59 -30.60 3.87
N LYS A 90 21.85 -30.79 2.56
CA LYS A 90 22.45 -32.04 2.04
C LYS A 90 23.87 -32.28 2.54
N ASN A 91 24.61 -31.21 2.86
CA ASN A 91 26.00 -31.29 3.30
C ASN A 91 26.15 -31.48 4.82
N MET A 92 25.06 -31.44 5.60
CA MET A 92 25.09 -31.68 7.05
C MET A 92 24.72 -33.13 7.47
N ARG A 93 24.54 -34.05 6.51
CA ARG A 93 24.24 -35.48 6.81
C ARG A 93 25.41 -36.44 6.53
N GLN A 94 26.62 -35.91 6.37
CA GLN A 94 27.85 -36.71 6.28
C GLN A 94 28.82 -36.24 7.36
N SER A 95 28.54 -36.64 8.61
CA SER A 95 29.49 -36.61 9.74
C SER A 95 29.05 -37.64 10.76
#